data_AF-A0A2H9M0F5-F1
#
_entry.id   AF-A0A2H9M0F5-F1
#
_cell.length_a   1.000
_cell.length_b   1.000
_cell.length_c   1.000
_cell.angle_alpha   90.00
_cell.angle_beta   90.00
_cell.angle_gamma   90.00
#
_symmetry.space_group_name_H-M   'P 1'
#
loop_
_entity.id
_entity.type
_entity.pdbx_description
1 polymer ?
#
loop_
_entity_poly.entity_id
_entity_poly.type
_entity_poly.pdbx_seq_one_letter_code
_entity_poly.pdbx_strand_id
1 'polypeptide(L)'
;MRRVFEQKKKTHHYAVLEKDGKNFEVLINPDGAVNFRKGKTNDVNEALEIRGIFSDARSGDRAADLEKHFGTDNENEIAGIIIMKGEIRLTSEYRKKLQDEKRKEIINIIATNGTDPRTKLPIPVSRIELALENVHFNFDPFKSAEEQVEPLLNILRPVLPISFEEKIIEGFVPAKFAGKANGLVAKYGKIIRSEWKTDGSWSFEVRMPGGLQNEFIKEINNLTHGDVNIILR
;
A
#
# COMPACT_ATOMS: atom_id res chain seq x y z
N MET A 1 6.33 21.13 -31.19
CA MET A 1 6.25 20.81 -29.75
C MET A 1 5.15 21.60 -29.01
N ARG A 2 5.09 22.95 -29.08
CA ARG A 2 4.01 23.73 -28.42
C ARG A 2 2.56 23.36 -28.78
N ARG A 3 2.29 22.98 -30.04
CA ARG A 3 0.93 22.61 -30.49
C ARG A 3 0.34 21.34 -29.88
N VAL A 4 1.15 20.45 -29.30
CA VAL A 4 0.66 19.23 -28.60
C VAL A 4 0.16 19.58 -27.20
N PHE A 5 0.76 20.58 -26.55
CA PHE A 5 0.35 21.09 -25.24
C PHE A 5 -0.91 21.98 -25.30
N GLU A 6 -1.09 22.74 -26.39
CA GLU A 6 -2.24 23.66 -26.54
C GLU A 6 -3.58 22.95 -26.81
N GLN A 7 -3.57 21.74 -27.36
CA GLN A 7 -4.79 20.99 -27.68
C GLN A 7 -5.28 20.13 -26.50
N LYS A 8 -5.47 20.77 -25.35
CA LYS A 8 -6.58 20.59 -24.40
C LYS A 8 -6.11 21.15 -23.06
N LYS A 9 -6.92 22.01 -22.44
CA LYS A 9 -7.02 22.12 -20.98
C LYS A 9 -7.53 20.78 -20.41
N LYS A 10 -6.83 19.68 -20.70
CA LYS A 10 -7.10 18.35 -20.18
C LYS A 10 -6.45 18.31 -18.81
N THR A 11 -7.21 17.84 -17.83
CA THR A 11 -6.68 17.58 -16.49
C THR A 11 -5.66 16.45 -16.62
N HIS A 12 -4.37 16.79 -16.61
CA HIS A 12 -3.28 15.83 -16.70
C HIS A 12 -2.97 15.22 -15.33
N HIS A 13 -2.50 13.99 -15.34
CA HIS A 13 -1.97 13.33 -14.16
C HIS A 13 -0.45 13.53 -14.14
N TYR A 14 0.09 13.81 -12.97
CA TYR A 14 1.52 13.99 -12.82
C TYR A 14 2.00 13.47 -11.48
N ALA A 15 3.27 13.08 -11.41
CA ALA A 15 3.95 12.85 -10.15
C ALA A 15 4.93 13.99 -9.91
N VAL A 16 5.02 14.47 -8.66
CA VAL A 16 5.92 15.57 -8.27
C VAL A 16 6.81 15.16 -7.12
N LEU A 17 8.09 15.48 -7.21
CA LEU A 17 9.07 15.32 -6.14
C LEU A 17 9.76 16.65 -5.88
N GLU A 18 9.66 17.15 -4.66
CA GLU A 18 10.48 18.28 -4.21
C GLU A 18 11.86 17.77 -3.80
N LYS A 19 12.91 18.34 -4.39
CA LYS A 19 14.30 18.01 -4.09
C LYS A 19 15.17 19.27 -4.16
N ASP A 20 15.96 19.51 -3.13
CA ASP A 20 16.84 20.68 -3.00
C ASP A 20 16.11 22.03 -3.24
N GLY A 21 14.86 22.13 -2.78
CA GLY A 21 14.03 23.33 -2.94
C GLY A 21 13.49 23.56 -4.37
N LYS A 22 13.60 22.57 -5.26
CA LYS A 22 13.01 22.59 -6.61
C LYS A 22 12.01 21.44 -6.77
N ASN A 23 10.94 21.69 -7.52
CA ASN A 23 9.99 20.66 -7.93
C ASN A 23 10.42 20.01 -9.24
N PHE A 24 10.34 18.70 -9.28
CA PHE A 24 10.53 17.89 -10.48
C PHE A 24 9.26 17.09 -10.73
N GLU A 25 8.65 17.30 -11.89
CA GLU A 25 7.38 16.75 -12.30
C GLU A 25 7.53 15.82 -13.49
N VAL A 26 6.71 14.78 -13.53
CA VAL A 26 6.58 13.89 -14.70
C VAL A 26 5.11 13.70 -15.04
N LEU A 27 4.79 13.78 -16.34
CA LEU A 27 3.45 13.49 -16.86
C LEU A 27 3.26 11.99 -16.94
N ILE A 28 2.22 11.47 -16.30
CA ILE A 28 2.06 10.03 -16.09
C ILE A 28 0.80 9.47 -16.74
N ASN A 29 0.91 8.25 -17.26
CA ASN A 29 -0.24 7.38 -17.41
C ASN A 29 -0.63 6.88 -16.00
N PRO A 30 -1.86 7.13 -15.53
CA PRO A 30 -2.25 6.77 -14.16
C PRO A 30 -2.14 5.29 -13.83
N ASP A 31 -2.64 4.42 -14.73
CA ASP A 31 -2.63 2.97 -14.52
C ASP A 31 -1.18 2.44 -14.52
N GLY A 32 -0.38 2.93 -15.47
CA GLY A 32 1.05 2.61 -15.56
C GLY A 32 1.83 3.05 -14.32
N ALA A 33 1.62 4.28 -13.84
CA ALA A 33 2.28 4.80 -12.64
C ALA A 33 1.87 4.06 -11.36
N VAL A 34 0.59 3.71 -11.22
CA VAL A 34 0.10 2.88 -10.11
C VAL A 34 0.75 1.50 -10.16
N ASN A 35 0.82 0.86 -11.34
CA ASN A 35 1.42 -0.46 -11.49
C ASN A 35 2.93 -0.44 -11.21
N PHE A 36 3.63 0.57 -11.71
CA PHE A 36 5.05 0.77 -11.46
C PHE A 36 5.32 0.96 -9.96
N ARG A 37 4.53 1.81 -9.29
CA ARG A 37 4.63 2.01 -7.83
C ARG A 37 4.34 0.75 -7.01
N LYS A 38 3.42 -0.09 -7.48
CA LYS A 38 3.10 -1.40 -6.87
C LYS A 38 4.12 -2.49 -7.21
N GLY A 39 5.15 -2.20 -8.00
CA GLY A 39 6.16 -3.17 -8.44
C GLY A 39 5.61 -4.24 -9.40
N LYS A 40 4.48 -3.99 -10.07
CA LYS A 40 3.88 -4.90 -11.06
C LYS A 40 4.58 -4.83 -12.42
N THR A 41 5.23 -3.71 -12.71
CA THR A 41 6.05 -3.48 -13.90
C THR A 41 7.33 -2.77 -13.48
N ASN A 42 8.44 -3.10 -14.15
CA ASN A 42 9.71 -2.41 -13.99
C ASN A 42 9.97 -1.44 -15.15
N ASP A 43 9.07 -1.36 -16.13
CA ASP A 43 9.21 -0.42 -17.25
C ASP A 43 8.56 0.92 -16.89
N VAL A 44 9.40 1.91 -16.59
CA VAL A 44 8.95 3.28 -16.31
C VAL A 44 8.25 3.91 -17.52
N ASN A 45 8.50 3.45 -18.74
CA ASN A 45 7.86 4.01 -19.93
C ASN A 45 6.36 3.75 -19.95
N GLU A 46 5.89 2.64 -19.38
CA GLU A 46 4.45 2.36 -19.25
C GLU A 46 3.76 3.36 -18.33
N ALA A 47 4.51 3.94 -17.39
CA ALA A 47 4.02 4.94 -16.45
C ALA A 47 4.06 6.37 -16.98
N LEU A 48 4.76 6.66 -18.09
CA LEU A 48 4.91 8.01 -18.63
C LEU A 48 3.89 8.28 -19.74
N GLU A 49 3.12 9.36 -19.61
CA GLU A 49 2.27 9.85 -20.71
C GLU A 49 3.13 10.61 -21.73
N ILE A 50 4.08 11.41 -21.25
CA ILE A 50 5.05 12.13 -22.05
C ILE A 50 6.43 11.95 -21.41
N ARG A 51 7.42 11.58 -22.21
CA ARG A 51 8.80 11.45 -21.75
C ARG A 51 9.41 12.83 -21.46
N GLY A 52 9.90 12.99 -20.24
CA GLY A 52 10.66 14.16 -19.81
C GLY A 52 10.48 14.48 -18.33
N ILE A 53 11.45 15.20 -17.79
CA ILE A 53 11.38 15.79 -16.45
C ILE A 53 11.08 17.28 -16.58
N PHE A 54 10.05 17.74 -15.88
CA PHE A 54 9.52 19.09 -15.96
C PHE A 54 9.70 19.82 -14.63
N SER A 55 9.91 21.14 -14.67
CA SER A 55 9.75 21.99 -13.49
C SER A 55 8.29 22.38 -13.27
N ASP A 56 7.52 22.43 -14.36
CA ASP A 56 6.07 22.57 -14.38
C ASP A 56 5.52 21.77 -15.58
N ALA A 57 4.87 20.64 -15.29
CA ALA A 57 4.30 19.75 -16.28
C ALA A 57 3.09 20.35 -17.01
N ARG A 58 2.41 21.33 -16.41
CA ARG A 58 1.22 21.98 -17.00
C ARG A 58 1.62 23.01 -18.05
N SER A 59 2.70 23.77 -17.81
CA SER A 59 3.26 24.70 -18.79
C SER A 59 4.15 24.00 -19.82
N GLY A 60 4.67 22.81 -19.48
CA GLY A 60 5.61 22.05 -20.32
C GLY A 60 7.06 22.51 -20.16
N ASP A 61 7.37 23.25 -19.10
CA ASP A 61 8.71 23.74 -18.81
C ASP A 61 9.60 22.59 -18.32
N ARG A 62 10.69 22.30 -19.04
CA ARG A 62 11.61 21.22 -18.68
C ARG A 62 12.49 21.62 -17.50
N ALA A 63 12.76 20.66 -16.62
CA ALA A 63 13.67 20.85 -15.51
C ALA A 63 15.12 20.95 -16.02
N ALA A 64 15.90 21.85 -15.41
CA ALA A 64 17.33 21.99 -15.63
C ALA A 64 18.13 21.38 -14.46
N ASP A 65 19.45 21.24 -14.65
CA ASP A 65 20.40 20.78 -13.63
C ASP A 65 20.10 19.37 -13.05
N LEU A 66 19.56 18.45 -13.87
CA LEU A 66 19.16 17.12 -13.42
C LEU A 66 20.30 16.36 -12.73
N GLU A 67 21.49 16.35 -13.32
CA GLU A 67 22.67 15.67 -12.78
C GLU A 67 23.08 16.23 -11.40
N LYS A 68 22.97 17.55 -11.21
CA LYS A 68 23.29 18.20 -9.93
C LYS A 68 22.36 17.72 -8.81
N HIS A 69 21.08 17.52 -9.12
CA HIS A 69 20.07 17.17 -8.13
C HIS A 69 19.91 15.65 -7.95
N PHE A 70 20.08 14.86 -9.01
CA PHE A 70 19.83 13.41 -8.99
C PHE A 70 21.11 12.56 -9.06
N GLY A 71 22.26 13.17 -9.37
CA GLY A 71 23.53 12.45 -9.61
C GLY A 71 23.56 11.71 -10.95
N THR A 72 22.57 11.94 -11.80
CA THR A 72 22.40 11.35 -13.14
C THR A 72 21.56 12.30 -13.98
N ASP A 73 21.75 12.29 -15.30
CA ASP A 73 20.92 12.99 -16.29
C ASP A 73 19.95 12.03 -17.02
N ASN A 74 19.96 10.74 -16.66
CA ASN A 74 19.07 9.74 -17.24
C ASN A 74 17.61 9.99 -16.81
N GLU A 75 16.83 10.56 -17.73
CA GLU A 75 15.43 10.92 -17.49
C GLU A 75 14.55 9.73 -17.07
N ASN A 76 14.84 8.50 -17.53
CA ASN A 76 14.06 7.32 -17.16
C ASN A 76 14.29 6.93 -15.69
N GLU A 77 15.55 6.98 -15.24
CA GLU A 77 15.89 6.71 -13.84
C GLU A 77 15.28 7.77 -12.92
N ILE A 78 15.39 9.04 -13.30
CA ILE A 78 14.82 10.16 -12.55
C ILE A 78 13.30 10.06 -12.50
N ALA A 79 12.64 9.75 -13.62
CA ALA A 79 11.20 9.53 -13.66
C ALA A 79 10.77 8.40 -12.71
N GLY A 80 11.51 7.29 -12.70
CA GLY A 80 11.25 6.18 -11.77
C GLY A 80 11.35 6.62 -10.31
N ILE A 81 12.38 7.41 -9.97
CA ILE A 81 12.54 7.98 -8.62
C ILE A 81 11.36 8.89 -8.26
N ILE A 82 10.93 9.77 -9.17
CA ILE A 82 9.82 10.71 -8.92
C ILE A 82 8.51 9.94 -8.72
N ILE A 83 8.22 8.93 -9.54
CA ILE A 83 6.99 8.12 -9.40
C ILE A 83 7.00 7.31 -8.10
N MET A 84 8.15 6.75 -7.71
CA MET A 84 8.26 5.95 -6.50
C MET A 84 8.19 6.80 -5.23
N LYS A 85 8.94 7.91 -5.16
CA LYS A 85 9.13 8.69 -3.93
C LYS A 85 8.29 9.97 -3.87
N GLY A 86 7.79 10.46 -5.00
CA GLY A 86 7.03 11.70 -5.09
C GLY A 86 5.54 11.55 -4.76
N GLU A 87 4.83 12.66 -4.79
CA GLU A 87 3.37 12.70 -4.68
C GLU A 87 2.74 12.44 -6.06
N ILE A 88 1.88 11.42 -6.17
CA ILE A 88 1.10 11.19 -7.39
C ILE A 88 -0.18 12.02 -7.31
N ARG A 89 -0.32 12.98 -8.23
CA ARG A 89 -1.48 13.86 -8.35
C ARG A 89 -2.37 13.41 -9.50
N LEU A 90 -3.51 12.83 -9.10
CA LEU A 90 -4.53 12.31 -10.01
C LEU A 90 -5.70 13.29 -10.12
N THR A 91 -6.47 13.17 -11.20
CA THR A 91 -7.79 13.82 -11.27
C THR A 91 -8.70 13.30 -10.16
N SER A 92 -9.65 14.13 -9.71
CA SER A 92 -10.62 13.74 -8.68
C SER A 92 -11.44 12.52 -9.09
N GLU A 93 -11.82 12.43 -10.37
CA GLU A 93 -12.57 11.31 -10.93
C GLU A 93 -11.79 9.99 -10.85
N TYR A 94 -10.54 10.00 -11.31
CA TYR A 94 -9.72 8.79 -11.30
C TYR A 94 -9.30 8.40 -9.87
N ARG A 95 -9.04 9.38 -9.00
CA ARG A 95 -8.80 9.12 -7.57
C ARG A 95 -10.01 8.44 -6.94
N LYS A 96 -11.22 8.93 -7.21
CA LYS A 96 -12.47 8.31 -6.73
C LYS A 96 -12.62 6.88 -7.24
N LYS A 97 -12.34 6.63 -8.53
CA LYS A 97 -12.36 5.28 -9.11
C LYS A 97 -11.44 4.32 -8.33
N LEU A 98 -10.19 4.71 -8.07
CA LEU A 98 -9.26 3.87 -7.31
C LEU A 98 -9.71 3.66 -5.86
N GLN A 99 -10.29 4.68 -5.22
CA GLN A 99 -10.85 4.56 -3.89
C GLN A 99 -12.04 3.59 -3.86
N ASP A 100 -12.92 3.63 -4.86
CA ASP A 100 -14.06 2.73 -4.97
C ASP A 100 -13.62 1.28 -5.21
N GLU A 101 -12.59 1.07 -6.04
CA GLU A 101 -11.97 -0.25 -6.24
C GLU A 101 -11.35 -0.78 -4.94
N LYS A 102 -10.55 0.05 -4.25
CA LYS A 102 -9.94 -0.30 -2.97
C LYS A 102 -11.00 -0.58 -1.89
N ARG A 103 -12.07 0.21 -1.85
CA ARG A 103 -13.23 0.01 -0.95
C ARG A 103 -13.84 -1.37 -1.17
N LYS A 104 -14.10 -1.76 -2.43
CA LYS A 104 -14.66 -3.09 -2.76
C LYS A 104 -13.73 -4.22 -2.34
N GLU A 105 -12.43 -4.08 -2.59
CA GLU A 105 -11.41 -5.05 -2.17
C GLU A 105 -11.43 -5.26 -0.66
N ILE A 106 -11.42 -4.18 0.12
CA ILE A 106 -11.46 -4.23 1.59
C ILE A 106 -12.77 -4.85 2.09
N ILE A 107 -13.92 -4.46 1.52
CA ILE A 107 -15.22 -5.05 1.88
C ILE A 107 -15.22 -6.55 1.65
N ASN A 108 -14.66 -7.02 0.53
CA ASN A 108 -14.57 -8.45 0.25
C ASN A 108 -13.70 -9.17 1.28
N ILE A 109 -12.54 -8.60 1.65
CA ILE A 109 -11.69 -9.17 2.71
C ILE A 109 -12.48 -9.28 4.03
N ILE A 110 -13.24 -8.24 4.38
CA ILE A 110 -14.06 -8.22 5.60
C ILE A 110 -15.20 -9.25 5.51
N ALA A 111 -15.88 -9.37 4.38
CA ALA A 111 -16.98 -10.32 4.22
C ALA A 111 -16.51 -11.78 4.26
N THR A 112 -15.32 -12.06 3.70
CA THR A 112 -14.74 -13.41 3.69
C THR A 112 -14.23 -13.84 5.07
N ASN A 113 -13.69 -12.91 5.86
CA ASN A 113 -13.03 -13.23 7.13
C ASN A 113 -13.83 -12.84 8.38
N GLY A 114 -14.85 -12.00 8.23
CA GLY A 114 -15.64 -11.44 9.30
C GLY A 114 -16.92 -12.22 9.58
N THR A 115 -17.16 -12.47 10.86
CA THR A 115 -18.38 -13.10 11.38
C THR A 115 -19.07 -12.17 12.38
N ASP A 116 -20.39 -12.32 12.50
CA ASP A 116 -21.13 -11.69 13.58
C ASP A 116 -20.81 -12.43 14.88
N PRO A 117 -20.21 -11.79 15.90
CA PRO A 117 -19.76 -12.49 17.11
C PRO A 117 -20.90 -13.13 17.91
N ARG A 118 -22.16 -12.71 17.68
CA ARG A 118 -23.36 -13.19 18.36
C ARG A 118 -23.86 -14.49 17.73
N THR A 119 -23.91 -14.55 16.39
CA THR A 119 -24.47 -15.70 15.64
C THR A 119 -23.40 -16.63 15.09
N LYS A 120 -22.14 -16.20 15.07
CA LYS A 120 -20.99 -16.86 14.41
C LYS A 120 -21.16 -17.06 12.90
N LEU A 121 -22.11 -16.36 12.28
CA LEU A 121 -22.36 -16.43 10.85
C LEU A 121 -21.53 -15.39 10.09
N PRO A 122 -21.13 -15.66 8.83
CA PRO A 122 -20.49 -14.68 7.96
C PRO A 122 -21.36 -13.43 7.79
N ILE A 123 -20.72 -12.26 7.67
CA ILE A 123 -21.41 -10.99 7.45
C ILE A 123 -21.56 -10.74 5.95
N PRO A 124 -22.79 -10.56 5.43
CA PRO A 124 -22.99 -10.26 4.01
C PRO A 124 -22.35 -8.93 3.60
N VAL A 125 -21.84 -8.87 2.36
CA VAL A 125 -21.24 -7.67 1.74
C VAL A 125 -22.17 -6.46 1.86
N SER A 126 -23.46 -6.63 1.54
CA SER A 126 -24.45 -5.55 1.62
C SER A 126 -24.62 -4.96 3.02
N ARG A 127 -24.41 -5.77 4.07
CA ARG A 127 -24.48 -5.32 5.47
C ARG A 127 -23.26 -4.46 5.84
N ILE A 128 -22.09 -4.82 5.30
CA ILE A 128 -20.87 -4.02 5.47
C ILE A 128 -20.99 -2.71 4.69
N GLU A 129 -21.52 -2.75 3.47
CA GLU A 129 -21.77 -1.54 2.66
C GLU A 129 -22.70 -0.56 3.37
N LEU A 130 -23.79 -1.04 3.95
CA LEU A 130 -24.72 -0.22 4.73
C LEU A 130 -24.05 0.36 5.99
N ALA A 131 -23.21 -0.42 6.67
CA ALA A 131 -22.46 0.09 7.82
C ALA A 131 -21.46 1.19 7.42
N LEU A 132 -20.85 1.07 6.24
CA LEU A 132 -19.94 2.07 5.67
C LEU A 132 -20.62 3.40 5.34
N GLU A 133 -21.92 3.43 5.09
CA GLU A 133 -22.66 4.70 4.90
C GLU A 133 -22.76 5.52 6.20
N ASN A 134 -22.67 4.84 7.35
CA ASN A 134 -22.79 5.45 8.67
C ASN A 134 -21.45 5.86 9.29
N VAL A 135 -20.34 5.59 8.61
CA VAL A 135 -19.00 5.88 9.10
C VAL A 135 -18.17 6.62 8.07
N HIS A 136 -17.27 7.47 8.55
CA HIS A 136 -16.36 8.20 7.69
C HIS A 136 -15.01 7.49 7.70
N PHE A 137 -14.65 6.84 6.59
CA PHE A 137 -13.35 6.23 6.39
C PHE A 137 -12.75 6.71 5.07
N ASN A 138 -11.52 7.23 5.12
CA ASN A 138 -10.80 7.65 3.92
C ASN A 138 -9.98 6.47 3.39
N PHE A 139 -10.46 5.88 2.29
CA PHE A 139 -9.75 4.81 1.59
C PHE A 139 -8.53 5.39 0.85
N ASP A 140 -7.35 4.87 1.16
CA ASP A 140 -6.11 5.20 0.47
C ASP A 140 -5.90 4.22 -0.70
N PRO A 141 -5.94 4.69 -1.96
CA PRO A 141 -5.81 3.82 -3.12
C PRO A 141 -4.40 3.24 -3.30
N PHE A 142 -3.39 3.80 -2.62
CA PHE A 142 -1.99 3.41 -2.78
C PHE A 142 -1.50 2.43 -1.71
N LYS A 143 -2.21 2.31 -0.58
CA LYS A 143 -1.94 1.29 0.44
C LYS A 143 -2.54 -0.07 0.06
N SER A 144 -2.03 -1.15 0.65
CA SER A 144 -2.65 -2.46 0.51
C SER A 144 -4.08 -2.43 1.09
N ALA A 145 -4.92 -3.37 0.67
CA ALA A 145 -6.27 -3.44 1.24
C ALA A 145 -6.19 -3.93 2.68
N GLU A 146 -5.32 -4.90 2.92
CA GLU A 146 -5.01 -5.55 4.18
C GLU A 146 -4.55 -4.54 5.25
N GLU A 147 -3.63 -3.62 4.91
CA GLU A 147 -3.20 -2.52 5.79
C GLU A 147 -4.35 -1.63 6.28
N GLN A 148 -5.45 -1.57 5.50
CA GLN A 148 -6.60 -0.72 5.78
C GLN A 148 -7.76 -1.48 6.45
N VAL A 149 -7.69 -2.81 6.54
CA VAL A 149 -8.73 -3.64 7.17
C VAL A 149 -8.86 -3.31 8.66
N GLU A 150 -7.79 -3.41 9.44
CA GLU A 150 -7.87 -3.21 10.91
C GLU A 150 -8.30 -1.79 11.30
N PRO A 151 -7.76 -0.70 10.69
CA PRO A 151 -8.27 0.64 10.90
C PRO A 151 -9.77 0.77 10.62
N LEU A 152 -10.26 0.13 9.55
CA LEU A 152 -11.67 0.16 9.21
C LEU A 152 -12.52 -0.64 10.20
N LEU A 153 -12.07 -1.82 10.64
CA LEU A 153 -12.78 -2.64 11.64
C LEU A 153 -12.97 -1.88 12.95
N ASN A 154 -11.96 -1.14 13.40
CA ASN A 154 -12.07 -0.31 14.60
C ASN A 154 -13.23 0.70 14.51
N ILE A 155 -13.48 1.23 13.32
CA ILE A 155 -14.55 2.21 13.06
C ILE A 155 -15.90 1.53 12.82
N LEU A 156 -15.92 0.31 12.27
CA LEU A 156 -17.14 -0.45 12.01
C LEU A 156 -17.72 -1.10 13.27
N ARG A 157 -16.89 -1.56 14.22
CA ARG A 157 -17.34 -2.28 15.44
C ARG A 157 -18.48 -1.59 16.22
N PRO A 158 -18.54 -0.24 16.36
CA PRO A 158 -19.65 0.45 17.02
C PRO A 158 -21.00 0.33 16.30
N VAL A 159 -21.02 0.23 14.97
CA VAL A 159 -22.25 0.22 14.14
C VAL A 159 -22.59 -1.16 13.58
N LEU A 160 -21.60 -2.05 13.49
CA LEU A 160 -21.70 -3.40 12.96
C LEU A 160 -20.92 -4.34 13.88
N PRO A 161 -21.60 -5.24 14.63
CA PRO A 161 -20.90 -6.24 15.44
C PRO A 161 -20.15 -7.19 14.51
N ILE A 162 -18.82 -7.04 14.46
CA ILE A 162 -17.94 -7.81 13.60
C ILE A 162 -16.74 -8.32 14.38
N SER A 163 -16.44 -9.59 14.20
CA SER A 163 -15.23 -10.24 14.70
C SER A 163 -14.61 -11.03 13.56
N PHE A 164 -13.29 -10.99 13.44
CA PHE A 164 -12.61 -11.93 12.56
C PHE A 164 -12.39 -13.23 13.32
N GLU A 165 -12.41 -14.35 12.60
CA GLU A 165 -11.92 -15.59 13.17
C GLU A 165 -10.42 -15.44 13.42
N GLU A 166 -10.02 -15.52 14.67
CA GLU A 166 -8.63 -15.41 15.08
C GLU A 166 -7.91 -16.72 14.77
N LYS A 167 -6.76 -16.64 14.09
CA LYS A 167 -5.85 -17.76 13.90
C LYS A 167 -4.62 -17.60 14.79
N ILE A 168 -4.09 -18.73 15.22
CA ILE A 168 -2.86 -18.78 16.01
C ILE A 168 -1.74 -19.25 15.08
N ILE A 169 -0.69 -18.46 15.01
CA ILE A 169 0.50 -18.78 14.23
C ILE A 169 1.69 -18.88 15.19
N GLU A 170 2.39 -20.00 15.13
CA GLU A 170 3.66 -20.19 15.82
C GLU A 170 4.80 -19.95 14.84
N GLY A 171 5.85 -19.27 15.30
CA GLY A 171 7.01 -19.01 14.47
C GLY A 171 8.33 -19.00 15.24
N PHE A 172 9.40 -19.27 14.52
CA PHE A 172 10.78 -19.20 14.99
C PHE A 172 11.62 -18.36 14.03
N VAL A 173 12.31 -17.36 14.58
CA VAL A 173 13.14 -16.40 13.85
C VAL A 173 14.57 -16.44 14.38
N PRO A 174 15.59 -16.60 13.52
CA PRO A 174 16.99 -16.51 13.90
C PRO A 174 17.39 -15.13 14.44
N ALA A 175 18.44 -15.10 15.26
CA ALA A 175 18.90 -13.89 15.98
C ALA A 175 19.12 -12.67 15.07
N LYS A 176 19.59 -12.91 13.85
CA LYS A 176 19.87 -11.87 12.85
C LYS A 176 18.66 -10.99 12.52
N PHE A 177 17.45 -11.55 12.57
CA PHE A 177 16.21 -10.88 12.16
C PHE A 177 15.24 -10.65 13.31
N ALA A 178 15.46 -11.28 14.47
CA ALA A 178 14.52 -11.36 15.58
C ALA A 178 13.99 -9.98 16.04
N GLY A 179 14.84 -8.96 16.18
CA GLY A 179 14.42 -7.62 16.60
C GLY A 179 13.45 -6.94 15.62
N LYS A 180 13.72 -7.05 14.31
CA LYS A 180 12.83 -6.50 13.27
C LYS A 180 11.56 -7.33 13.15
N ALA A 181 11.68 -8.65 13.25
CA ALA A 181 10.55 -9.56 13.15
C ALA A 181 9.55 -9.38 14.29
N ASN A 182 10.02 -9.12 15.51
CA ASN A 182 9.15 -8.80 16.65
C ASN A 182 8.23 -7.60 16.37
N GLY A 183 8.83 -6.49 15.91
CA GLY A 183 8.07 -5.29 15.55
C GLY A 183 7.10 -5.53 14.40
N LEU A 184 7.44 -6.39 13.44
CA LEU A 184 6.56 -6.81 12.36
C LEU A 184 5.38 -7.62 12.88
N VAL A 185 5.63 -8.68 13.66
CA VAL A 185 4.59 -9.57 14.20
C VAL A 185 3.58 -8.81 15.05
N ALA A 186 4.06 -7.84 15.85
CA ALA A 186 3.20 -6.99 16.67
C ALA A 186 2.25 -6.08 15.86
N LYS A 187 2.52 -5.81 14.58
CA LYS A 187 1.61 -5.07 13.69
C LYS A 187 0.45 -5.91 13.19
N TYR A 188 0.67 -7.22 13.05
CA TYR A 188 -0.30 -8.14 12.45
C TYR A 188 -1.24 -8.76 13.48
N GLY A 189 -0.85 -8.82 14.76
CA GLY A 189 -1.70 -9.39 15.78
C GLY A 189 -1.14 -9.28 17.19
N LYS A 190 -1.87 -9.87 18.13
CA LYS A 190 -1.49 -9.94 19.54
C LYS A 190 -0.55 -11.10 19.77
N ILE A 191 0.67 -10.82 20.19
CA ILE A 191 1.64 -11.85 20.59
C ILE A 191 1.14 -12.50 21.90
N ILE A 192 0.79 -13.79 21.84
CA ILE A 192 0.37 -14.61 22.98
C ILE A 192 1.61 -15.07 23.75
N ARG A 193 2.64 -15.52 23.03
CA ARG A 193 3.89 -16.05 23.60
C ARG A 193 5.08 -15.45 22.88
N SER A 194 6.11 -15.12 23.64
CA SER A 194 7.35 -14.52 23.16
C SER A 194 8.51 -15.05 23.97
N GLU A 195 9.42 -15.79 23.33
CA GLU A 195 10.57 -16.41 23.99
C GLU A 195 11.85 -16.06 23.24
N TRP A 196 12.74 -15.36 23.92
CA TRP A 196 14.09 -15.06 23.43
C TRP A 196 15.05 -16.10 23.98
N LYS A 197 15.80 -16.75 23.10
CA LYS A 197 16.84 -17.72 23.48
C LYS A 197 18.16 -17.02 23.73
N THR A 198 19.07 -17.72 24.41
CA THR A 198 20.42 -17.22 24.73
C THR A 198 21.30 -16.99 23.51
N ASP A 199 21.02 -17.66 22.39
CA ASP A 199 21.66 -17.44 21.10
C ASP A 199 21.11 -16.21 20.35
N GLY A 200 20.15 -15.49 20.95
CA GLY A 200 19.48 -14.32 20.38
C GLY A 200 18.32 -14.66 19.44
N SER A 201 18.05 -15.93 19.16
CA SER A 201 16.89 -16.34 18.37
C SER A 201 15.58 -16.12 19.14
N TRP A 202 14.48 -16.03 18.40
CA TRP A 202 13.19 -15.64 18.95
C TRP A 202 12.07 -16.57 18.45
N SER A 203 11.35 -17.16 19.39
CA SER A 203 10.11 -17.91 19.14
C SER A 203 8.91 -17.07 19.54
N PHE A 204 7.85 -17.16 18.75
CA PHE A 204 6.60 -16.45 19.04
C PHE A 204 5.37 -17.30 18.76
N GLU A 205 4.28 -16.98 19.45
CA GLU A 205 2.93 -17.40 19.13
C GLU A 205 2.10 -16.13 19.01
N VAL A 206 1.52 -15.88 17.84
CA VAL A 206 0.76 -14.67 17.55
C VAL A 206 -0.68 -15.04 17.20
N ARG A 207 -1.60 -14.29 17.79
CA ARG A 207 -3.01 -14.33 17.44
C ARG A 207 -3.33 -13.19 16.49
N MET A 208 -3.80 -13.50 15.30
CA MET A 208 -4.17 -12.49 14.31
C MET A 208 -5.47 -12.84 13.59
N PRO A 209 -6.14 -11.86 13.00
CA PRO A 209 -7.27 -12.12 12.10
C PRO A 209 -6.83 -13.03 10.93
N GLY A 210 -7.59 -14.09 10.63
CA GLY A 210 -7.23 -15.07 9.59
C GLY A 210 -6.99 -14.47 8.20
N GLY A 211 -7.65 -13.35 7.87
CA GLY A 211 -7.46 -12.64 6.61
C GLY A 211 -6.08 -12.01 6.42
N LEU A 212 -5.35 -11.74 7.51
CA LEU A 212 -4.00 -11.17 7.46
C LEU A 212 -2.90 -12.25 7.38
N GLN A 213 -3.26 -13.52 7.53
CA GLN A 213 -2.32 -14.64 7.57
C GLN A 213 -1.37 -14.68 6.37
N ASN A 214 -1.91 -14.56 5.15
CA ASN A 214 -1.12 -14.68 3.93
C ASN A 214 -0.14 -13.51 3.75
N GLU A 215 -0.58 -12.30 4.07
CA GLU A 215 0.27 -11.10 4.00
C GLU A 215 1.36 -11.16 5.07
N PHE A 216 1.00 -11.53 6.30
CA PHE A 216 1.95 -11.75 7.40
C PHE A 216 3.06 -12.73 7.00
N ILE A 217 2.69 -13.90 6.47
CA ILE A 217 3.64 -14.94 6.03
C ILE A 217 4.55 -14.37 4.92
N LYS A 218 3.99 -13.61 3.98
CA LYS A 218 4.77 -13.00 2.90
C LYS A 218 5.76 -11.96 3.43
N GLU A 219 5.33 -11.06 4.31
CA GLU A 219 6.20 -10.01 4.86
C GLU A 219 7.30 -10.57 5.74
N ILE A 220 7.00 -11.53 6.62
CA ILE A 220 8.01 -12.12 7.50
C ILE A 220 9.03 -12.95 6.70
N ASN A 221 8.61 -13.63 5.64
CA ASN A 221 9.53 -14.30 4.71
C ASN A 221 10.42 -13.30 3.96
N ASN A 222 9.85 -12.19 3.47
CA ASN A 222 10.64 -11.15 2.81
C ASN A 222 11.67 -10.52 3.76
N LEU A 223 11.31 -10.31 5.02
CA LEU A 223 12.19 -9.74 6.05
C LEU A 223 13.34 -10.69 6.42
N THR A 224 13.08 -12.00 6.46
CA THR A 224 14.02 -13.03 6.88
C THR A 224 14.73 -13.71 5.70
N HIS A 225 14.39 -13.33 4.46
CA HIS A 225 14.83 -14.01 3.24
C HIS A 225 14.49 -15.51 3.23
N GLY A 226 13.35 -15.88 3.84
CA GLY A 226 12.89 -17.26 3.99
C GLY A 226 13.50 -17.99 5.19
N ASP A 227 14.37 -17.35 5.96
CA ASP A 227 14.98 -17.92 7.17
C ASP A 227 14.04 -17.75 8.39
N VAL A 228 12.83 -18.28 8.25
CA VAL A 228 11.80 -18.31 9.30
C VAL A 228 11.05 -19.64 9.22
N ASN A 229 10.79 -20.26 10.37
CA ASN A 229 9.93 -21.43 10.45
C ASN A 229 8.56 -20.99 10.96
N ILE A 230 7.49 -21.34 10.26
CA ILE A 230 6.10 -20.97 10.60
C ILE A 230 5.24 -22.23 10.64
N ILE A 231 4.50 -22.39 11.73
CA ILE A 231 3.53 -23.47 11.93
C ILE A 231 2.15 -22.84 12.13
N LEU A 232 1.19 -23.28 11.32
CA LEU A 232 -0.21 -22.84 11.40
C LEU A 232 -0.96 -23.76 12.36
N ARG A 233 -1.64 -23.18 13.35
CA ARG A 233 -2.53 -23.90 14.27
C ARG A 233 -3.99 -23.56 14.02
#